data_AF-B1C2Q5-F1
#
_entry.id   AF-B1C2Q5-F1
#
_cell.length_a   1.000
_cell.length_b   1.000
_cell.length_c   1.000
_cell.angle_alpha   90.00
_cell.angle_beta   90.00
_cell.angle_gamma   90.00
#
_symmetry.space_group_name_H-M   'P 1'
#
loop_
_entity.id
_entity.type
_entity.pdbx_description
1 polymer ?
#
loop_
_entity_poly.entity_id
_entity_poly.type
_entity_poly.pdbx_seq_one_letter_code
_entity_poly.pdbx_strand_id
1 'polypeptide(L)'
;MMRGIRKMSNRDYIRAGFIDIIKEQLKENLEPSTTKMYQQIIDHGISETRAIELLAFYLEVFVKESYFADEFDNEKWKDFLEKNNHDYHIPGEYGFDVQEERTNLRAITRNYGKIKTDAVGKWENELYSIESYLLALFELFEINSYEAKKIIHIVINRLFDLKNGYTSDYTDYTHEDILSLADGLEQICNPYVNPHLYKYLSQYVDLEDKSQFSFIFKSVFISLANVLDTIIYYEKRAGSDGYFDFISQFIDIEECIKDGPVFFFNDETLKK
;
A
#
# COMPACT_ATOMS: atom_id res chain seq x y z
N MET A 1 35.00 4.52 -11.80
CA MET A 1 33.85 3.67 -11.41
C MET A 1 32.60 4.48 -11.67
N MET A 2 32.04 4.39 -12.88
CA MET A 2 30.84 5.16 -13.22
C MET A 2 29.64 4.55 -12.48
N ARG A 3 28.97 5.33 -11.64
CA ARG A 3 27.65 4.97 -11.11
C ARG A 3 26.76 4.75 -12.33
N GLY A 4 26.29 3.52 -12.53
CA GLY A 4 25.33 3.22 -13.59
C GLY A 4 24.15 4.17 -13.43
N ILE A 5 23.79 4.87 -14.51
CA ILE A 5 22.58 5.68 -14.56
C ILE A 5 21.43 4.72 -14.31
N ARG A 6 20.82 4.77 -13.12
CA ARG A 6 19.60 4.02 -12.82
C ARG A 6 18.56 4.50 -13.82
N LYS A 7 18.13 3.63 -14.73
CA LYS A 7 17.02 3.92 -15.64
C LYS A 7 15.80 4.18 -14.75
N MET A 8 15.22 5.38 -14.83
CA MET A 8 13.98 5.73 -14.14
C MET A 8 12.88 4.74 -14.55
N SER A 9 12.08 4.29 -13.59
CA SER A 9 10.90 3.45 -13.87
C SER A 9 9.83 4.28 -14.57
N ASN A 10 8.85 3.66 -15.22
CA ASN A 10 7.70 4.41 -15.78
C ASN A 10 6.97 5.19 -14.68
N ARG A 11 6.78 4.57 -13.51
CA ARG A 11 6.28 5.21 -12.29
C ARG A 11 7.03 6.49 -11.92
N ASP A 12 8.37 6.48 -11.97
CA ASP A 12 9.19 7.67 -11.69
C ASP A 12 8.85 8.84 -12.64
N TYR A 13 8.60 8.56 -13.93
CA TYR A 13 8.21 9.57 -14.90
C TYR A 13 6.80 10.10 -14.67
N ILE A 14 5.82 9.22 -14.44
CA ILE A 14 4.42 9.58 -14.18
C ILE A 14 4.35 10.50 -12.96
N ARG A 15 4.97 10.08 -11.87
CA ARG A 15 5.02 10.83 -10.63
C ARG A 15 5.69 12.19 -10.80
N ALA A 16 6.81 12.27 -11.51
CA ALA A 16 7.47 13.55 -11.78
C ALA A 16 6.53 14.51 -12.54
N GLY A 17 5.77 13.99 -13.51
CA GLY A 17 4.76 14.77 -14.25
C GLY A 17 3.67 15.34 -13.33
N PHE A 18 3.09 14.52 -12.45
CA PHE A 18 2.07 15.00 -11.51
C PHE A 18 2.62 15.98 -10.48
N ILE A 19 3.86 15.78 -9.99
CA ILE A 19 4.53 16.73 -9.10
C ILE A 19 4.67 18.11 -9.76
N ASP A 20 5.06 18.15 -11.04
CA ASP A 20 5.19 19.41 -11.76
C ASP A 20 3.83 20.12 -11.94
N ILE A 21 2.75 19.36 -12.18
CA ILE A 21 1.39 19.92 -12.25
C ILE A 21 0.97 20.51 -10.90
N ILE A 22 1.20 19.79 -9.78
CA ILE A 22 0.86 20.31 -8.45
C ILE A 22 1.66 21.57 -8.12
N LYS A 23 2.96 21.58 -8.42
CA LYS A 23 3.80 22.79 -8.22
C LYS A 23 3.27 23.96 -9.01
N GLU A 24 2.79 23.74 -10.23
CA GLU A 24 2.17 24.80 -11.03
C GLU A 24 0.85 25.26 -10.41
N GLN A 25 -0.04 24.36 -10.00
CA GLN A 25 -1.30 24.67 -9.32
C GLN A 25 -1.09 25.52 -8.04
N LEU A 26 0.00 25.29 -7.32
CA LEU A 26 0.35 26.03 -6.11
C LEU A 26 0.90 27.43 -6.38
N LYS A 27 1.48 27.69 -7.56
CA LYS A 27 1.99 29.03 -7.91
C LYS A 27 0.83 30.02 -7.92
N GLU A 28 1.03 31.15 -7.28
CA GLU A 28 0.06 32.26 -7.26
C GLU A 28 -1.38 31.84 -6.90
N ASN A 29 -1.55 30.70 -6.20
CA ASN A 29 -2.85 30.10 -5.87
C ASN A 29 -3.74 29.90 -7.12
N LEU A 30 -3.16 29.36 -8.20
CA LEU A 30 -3.86 29.08 -9.46
C LEU A 30 -5.01 28.07 -9.27
N GLU A 31 -4.85 27.08 -8.38
CA GLU A 31 -5.93 26.16 -8.00
C GLU A 31 -6.20 26.25 -6.48
N PRO A 32 -7.19 27.04 -6.04
CA PRO A 32 -7.44 27.31 -4.63
C PRO A 32 -7.73 26.06 -3.79
N SER A 33 -8.34 25.02 -4.38
CA SER A 33 -8.63 23.76 -3.70
C SER A 33 -7.32 23.02 -3.35
N THR A 34 -6.40 22.92 -4.30
CA THR A 34 -5.06 22.35 -4.12
C THR A 34 -4.27 23.15 -3.08
N THR A 35 -4.25 24.49 -3.15
CA THR A 35 -3.51 25.32 -2.18
C THR A 35 -4.07 25.19 -0.75
N LYS A 36 -5.40 25.13 -0.60
CA LYS A 36 -6.03 24.90 0.70
C LYS A 36 -5.61 23.54 1.28
N MET A 37 -5.70 22.49 0.49
CA MET A 37 -5.31 21.14 0.92
C MET A 37 -3.82 21.05 1.24
N TYR A 38 -2.96 21.65 0.41
CA TYR A 38 -1.53 21.77 0.69
C TYR A 38 -1.28 22.39 2.07
N GLN A 39 -1.89 23.54 2.35
CA GLN A 39 -1.70 24.20 3.65
C GLN A 39 -2.20 23.32 4.81
N GLN A 40 -3.32 22.61 4.64
CA GLN A 40 -3.81 21.67 5.63
C GLN A 40 -2.80 20.55 5.90
N ILE A 41 -2.20 19.96 4.88
CA ILE A 41 -1.17 18.92 5.02
C ILE A 41 0.04 19.45 5.80
N ILE A 42 0.52 20.65 5.45
CA ILE A 42 1.64 21.32 6.16
C ILE A 42 1.30 21.57 7.63
N ASP A 43 0.08 22.04 7.92
CA ASP A 43 -0.37 22.34 9.29
C ASP A 43 -0.42 21.08 10.19
N HIS A 44 -0.50 19.88 9.60
CA HIS A 44 -0.42 18.60 10.31
C HIS A 44 1.03 18.11 10.52
N GLY A 45 2.03 18.89 10.13
CA GLY A 45 3.45 18.60 10.37
C GLY A 45 4.13 17.79 9.27
N ILE A 46 3.52 17.66 8.10
CA ILE A 46 4.14 17.05 6.91
C ILE A 46 5.03 18.09 6.21
N SER A 47 6.17 17.65 5.68
CA SER A 47 7.10 18.52 4.94
C SER A 47 6.54 18.95 3.58
N GLU A 48 6.99 20.10 3.06
CA GLU A 48 6.59 20.60 1.73
C GLU A 48 6.78 19.56 0.62
N THR A 49 7.94 18.90 0.59
CA THR A 49 8.22 17.86 -0.40
C THR A 49 7.17 16.75 -0.35
N ARG A 50 6.86 16.23 0.84
CA ARG A 50 5.89 15.15 1.01
C ARG A 50 4.46 15.61 0.75
N ALA A 51 4.10 16.83 1.15
CA ALA A 51 2.79 17.40 0.84
C ALA A 51 2.54 17.47 -0.67
N ILE A 52 3.55 17.88 -1.44
CA ILE A 52 3.48 17.91 -2.91
C ILE A 52 3.39 16.49 -3.50
N GLU A 53 4.17 15.53 -2.99
CA GLU A 53 4.11 14.14 -3.43
C GLU A 53 2.73 13.51 -3.17
N LEU A 54 2.12 13.77 -2.00
CA LEU A 54 0.79 13.28 -1.66
C LEU A 54 -0.28 13.87 -2.58
N LEU A 55 -0.26 15.19 -2.79
CA LEU A 55 -1.16 15.85 -3.73
C LEU A 55 -0.99 15.35 -5.17
N ALA A 56 0.24 15.05 -5.58
CA ALA A 56 0.52 14.49 -6.90
C ALA A 56 -0.09 13.10 -7.05
N PHE A 57 -0.02 12.27 -6.00
CA PHE A 57 -0.69 10.98 -5.97
C PHE A 57 -2.22 11.12 -6.00
N TYR A 58 -2.80 12.04 -5.22
CA TYR A 58 -4.24 12.33 -5.29
C TYR A 58 -4.70 12.75 -6.69
N LEU A 59 -3.91 13.60 -7.36
CA LEU A 59 -4.21 14.02 -8.73
C LEU A 59 -4.14 12.85 -9.71
N GLU A 60 -3.17 11.95 -9.55
CA GLU A 60 -3.10 10.73 -10.35
C GLU A 60 -4.32 9.84 -10.17
N VAL A 61 -4.72 9.58 -8.92
CA VAL A 61 -5.92 8.78 -8.62
C VAL A 61 -7.14 9.43 -9.26
N PHE A 62 -7.31 10.75 -9.09
CA PHE A 62 -8.42 11.50 -9.68
C PHE A 62 -8.46 11.37 -11.21
N VAL A 63 -7.32 11.49 -11.89
CA VAL A 63 -7.23 11.33 -13.35
C VAL A 63 -7.58 9.92 -13.80
N LYS A 64 -7.12 8.90 -13.06
CA LYS A 64 -7.39 7.49 -13.38
C LYS A 64 -8.85 7.09 -13.11
N GLU A 65 -9.49 7.64 -12.07
CA GLU A 65 -10.93 7.48 -11.85
C GLU A 65 -11.76 8.22 -12.89
N SER A 66 -11.23 9.34 -13.40
CA SER A 66 -11.86 10.19 -14.40
C SER A 66 -11.44 9.85 -15.83
N TYR A 67 -10.97 8.62 -16.10
CA TYR A 67 -10.34 8.22 -17.37
C TYR A 67 -11.17 8.53 -18.64
N PHE A 68 -12.49 8.66 -18.50
CA PHE A 68 -13.42 9.00 -19.58
C PHE A 68 -13.87 10.48 -19.60
N ALA A 69 -13.31 11.35 -18.78
CA ALA A 69 -13.61 12.77 -18.79
C ALA A 69 -12.73 13.51 -19.81
N ASP A 70 -13.36 14.25 -20.72
CA ASP A 70 -12.66 14.99 -21.79
C ASP A 70 -11.87 16.20 -21.26
N GLU A 71 -12.21 16.72 -20.07
CA GLU A 71 -11.58 17.91 -19.45
C GLU A 71 -11.45 17.76 -17.93
N PHE A 72 -10.45 18.45 -17.36
CA PHE A 72 -10.27 18.53 -15.91
C PHE A 72 -11.38 19.38 -15.28
N ASP A 73 -12.07 18.83 -14.29
CA ASP A 73 -13.21 19.47 -13.64
C ASP A 73 -12.82 19.90 -12.22
N ASN A 74 -12.66 21.22 -12.03
CA ASN A 74 -12.22 21.81 -10.76
C ASN A 74 -13.17 21.54 -9.60
N GLU A 75 -14.49 21.48 -9.84
CA GLU A 75 -15.45 21.20 -8.76
C GLU A 75 -15.36 19.73 -8.36
N LYS A 76 -15.21 18.80 -9.31
CA LYS A 76 -14.97 17.39 -8.99
C LYS A 76 -13.63 17.17 -8.30
N TRP A 77 -12.59 17.90 -8.69
CA TRP A 77 -11.29 17.83 -8.03
C TRP A 77 -11.37 18.31 -6.58
N LYS A 78 -12.04 19.43 -6.35
CA LYS A 78 -12.31 19.92 -4.99
C LYS A 78 -13.10 18.90 -4.16
N ASP A 79 -14.18 18.34 -4.71
CA ASP A 79 -14.97 17.29 -4.04
C ASP A 79 -14.12 16.04 -3.73
N PHE A 80 -13.20 15.68 -4.63
CA PHE A 80 -12.25 14.59 -4.42
C PHE A 80 -11.30 14.90 -3.26
N LEU A 81 -10.69 16.09 -3.24
CA LEU A 81 -9.79 16.50 -2.16
C LEU A 81 -10.49 16.57 -0.80
N GLU A 82 -11.73 17.06 -0.76
CA GLU A 82 -12.51 17.15 0.48
C GLU A 82 -12.86 15.77 1.08
N LYS A 83 -12.94 14.72 0.26
CA LYS A 83 -13.16 13.33 0.71
C LYS A 83 -11.88 12.64 1.20
N ASN A 84 -10.71 13.08 0.73
CA ASN A 84 -9.41 12.43 1.00
C ASN A 84 -8.55 13.20 2.02
N ASN A 85 -9.12 14.11 2.82
CA ASN A 85 -8.39 15.01 3.73
C ASN A 85 -8.09 14.44 5.13
N HIS A 86 -7.98 13.11 5.26
CA HIS A 86 -7.89 12.45 6.56
C HIS A 86 -6.65 11.56 6.75
N ASP A 87 -5.98 11.15 5.68
CA ASP A 87 -4.91 10.14 5.73
C ASP A 87 -3.54 10.78 5.51
N TYR A 88 -2.96 11.31 6.58
CA TYR A 88 -1.68 12.00 6.57
C TYR A 88 -0.58 11.15 7.20
N HIS A 89 0.48 10.86 6.43
CA HIS A 89 1.64 10.10 6.88
C HIS A 89 2.62 10.92 7.72
N ILE A 90 2.20 11.28 8.93
CA ILE A 90 3.04 12.01 9.88
C ILE A 90 4.26 11.13 10.27
N PRO A 91 5.50 11.66 10.18
CA PRO A 91 6.70 10.94 10.60
C PRO A 91 6.62 10.41 12.04
N GLY A 92 6.89 9.11 12.22
CA GLY A 92 6.91 8.45 13.52
C GLY A 92 8.20 8.68 14.33
N GLU A 93 8.29 8.05 15.50
CA GLU A 93 9.45 8.14 16.39
C GLU A 93 10.66 7.33 15.88
N TYR A 94 10.41 6.22 15.19
CA TYR A 94 11.46 5.25 14.82
C TYR A 94 11.64 5.19 13.30
N GLY A 95 12.84 5.47 12.80
CA GLY A 95 13.14 5.31 11.37
C GLY A 95 12.99 3.86 10.91
N PHE A 96 12.40 3.65 9.73
CA PHE A 96 12.27 2.34 9.10
C PHE A 96 13.27 2.18 7.95
N ASP A 97 14.07 1.11 7.96
CA ASP A 97 14.99 0.78 6.88
C ASP A 97 15.05 -0.73 6.54
N VAL A 98 15.98 -1.11 5.65
CA VAL A 98 16.17 -2.49 5.18
C VAL A 98 16.56 -3.46 6.30
N GLN A 99 17.13 -2.98 7.39
CA GLN A 99 17.46 -3.75 8.58
C GLN A 99 16.18 -4.10 9.37
N GLU A 100 15.22 -3.19 9.47
CA GLU A 100 13.89 -3.42 10.04
C GLU A 100 13.11 -4.44 9.19
N GLU A 101 13.14 -4.33 7.85
CA GLU A 101 12.54 -5.35 6.96
C GLU A 101 13.00 -6.77 7.33
N ARG A 102 14.33 -6.95 7.44
CA ARG A 102 14.95 -8.25 7.77
C ARG A 102 14.60 -8.70 9.19
N THR A 103 14.54 -7.76 10.12
CA THR A 103 14.19 -8.03 11.52
C THR A 103 12.75 -8.52 11.63
N ASN A 104 11.83 -7.85 10.95
CA ASN A 104 10.42 -8.21 10.88
C ASN A 104 10.22 -9.59 10.26
N LEU A 105 10.84 -9.87 9.10
CA LEU A 105 10.74 -11.20 8.47
C LEU A 105 11.28 -12.34 9.34
N ARG A 106 12.38 -12.10 10.08
CA ARG A 106 12.91 -13.06 11.06
C ARG A 106 11.94 -13.26 12.22
N ALA A 107 11.30 -12.20 12.70
CA ALA A 107 10.30 -12.28 13.76
C ALA A 107 9.06 -13.08 13.32
N ILE A 108 8.56 -12.85 12.10
CA ILE A 108 7.46 -13.63 11.51
C ILE A 108 7.83 -15.11 11.46
N THR A 109 8.98 -15.43 10.85
CA THR A 109 9.42 -16.83 10.72
C THR A 109 9.58 -17.51 12.08
N ARG A 110 10.11 -16.80 13.08
CA ARG A 110 10.32 -17.32 14.43
C ARG A 110 9.02 -17.56 15.18
N ASN A 111 8.08 -16.61 15.10
CA ASN A 111 6.87 -16.62 15.92
C ASN A 111 5.73 -17.41 15.27
N TYR A 112 5.67 -17.42 13.93
CA TYR A 112 4.51 -17.89 13.18
C TYR A 112 4.85 -18.99 12.16
N GLY A 113 6.12 -19.11 11.77
CA GLY A 113 6.58 -20.09 10.78
C GLY A 113 6.45 -19.61 9.34
N LYS A 114 6.30 -20.56 8.40
CA LYS A 114 6.14 -20.33 6.96
C LYS A 114 5.11 -21.27 6.37
N ILE A 115 4.49 -20.89 5.25
CA ILE A 115 3.69 -21.80 4.43
C ILE A 115 4.62 -22.88 3.86
N LYS A 116 4.27 -24.14 4.08
CA LYS A 116 4.98 -25.28 3.48
C LYS A 116 4.44 -25.52 2.06
N THR A 117 5.29 -25.98 1.15
CA THR A 117 4.95 -26.20 -0.26
C THR A 117 3.74 -27.13 -0.45
N ASP A 118 3.61 -28.16 0.39
CA ASP A 118 2.48 -29.11 0.39
C ASP A 118 1.19 -28.55 1.00
N ALA A 119 1.25 -27.35 1.59
CA ALA A 119 0.14 -26.71 2.27
C ALA A 119 -0.38 -25.45 1.54
N VAL A 120 0.23 -25.02 0.42
CA VAL A 120 -0.13 -23.78 -0.30
C VAL A 120 -1.61 -23.74 -0.65
N GLY A 121 -2.18 -24.86 -1.11
CA GLY A 121 -3.61 -24.95 -1.45
C GLY A 121 -4.55 -24.59 -0.31
N LYS A 122 -4.11 -24.73 0.95
CA LYS A 122 -4.93 -24.30 2.09
C LYS A 122 -4.99 -22.79 2.22
N TRP A 123 -4.00 -22.05 1.72
CA TRP A 123 -3.84 -20.60 1.88
C TRP A 123 -4.30 -19.81 0.65
N GLU A 124 -4.96 -20.46 -0.31
CA GLU A 124 -5.33 -19.86 -1.60
C GLU A 124 -6.13 -18.56 -1.43
N ASN A 125 -7.12 -18.51 -0.52
CA ASN A 125 -7.92 -17.31 -0.30
C ASN A 125 -7.11 -16.16 0.33
N GLU A 126 -6.28 -16.47 1.33
CA GLU A 126 -5.43 -15.45 1.95
C GLU A 126 -4.42 -14.89 0.96
N LEU A 127 -3.80 -15.76 0.16
CA LEU A 127 -2.85 -15.34 -0.88
C LEU A 127 -3.59 -14.53 -1.94
N TYR A 128 -4.70 -15.03 -2.48
CA TYR A 128 -5.50 -14.35 -3.49
C TYR A 128 -5.89 -12.93 -3.06
N SER A 129 -6.30 -12.70 -1.81
CA SER A 129 -6.66 -11.36 -1.32
C SER A 129 -5.50 -10.35 -1.45
N ILE A 130 -4.26 -10.78 -1.21
CA ILE A 130 -3.07 -9.93 -1.32
C ILE A 130 -2.63 -9.81 -2.78
N GLU A 131 -2.57 -10.93 -3.50
CA GLU A 131 -2.04 -10.99 -4.87
C GLU A 131 -2.95 -10.27 -5.87
N SER A 132 -4.28 -10.40 -5.73
CA SER A 132 -5.26 -9.66 -6.53
C SER A 132 -5.13 -8.15 -6.33
N TYR A 133 -4.97 -7.69 -5.09
CA TYR A 133 -4.76 -6.28 -4.78
C TYR A 133 -3.46 -5.76 -5.42
N LEU A 134 -2.34 -6.47 -5.24
CA LEU A 134 -1.06 -6.07 -5.84
C LEU A 134 -1.12 -6.07 -7.37
N LEU A 135 -1.83 -7.01 -8.00
CA LEU A 135 -2.03 -7.04 -9.44
C LEU A 135 -2.87 -5.85 -9.92
N ALA A 136 -3.92 -5.48 -9.18
CA ALA A 136 -4.69 -4.27 -9.45
C ALA A 136 -3.81 -3.01 -9.36
N LEU A 137 -2.90 -2.94 -8.39
CA LEU A 137 -1.95 -1.83 -8.31
C LEU A 137 -0.95 -1.82 -9.47
N PHE A 138 -0.50 -2.97 -9.93
CA PHE A 138 0.37 -3.07 -11.11
C PHE A 138 -0.30 -2.48 -12.34
N GLU A 139 -1.53 -2.89 -12.62
CA GLU A 139 -2.29 -2.42 -13.77
C GLU A 139 -2.66 -0.94 -13.66
N LEU A 140 -3.14 -0.52 -12.49
CA LEU A 140 -3.64 0.84 -12.29
C LEU A 140 -2.52 1.85 -12.07
N PHE A 141 -1.40 1.51 -11.43
CA PHE A 141 -0.38 2.49 -11.01
C PHE A 141 1.02 2.18 -11.53
N GLU A 142 1.18 1.16 -12.36
CA GLU A 142 2.45 0.75 -12.97
C GLU A 142 3.57 0.50 -11.93
N ILE A 143 3.19 -0.01 -10.75
CA ILE A 143 4.19 -0.43 -9.75
C ILE A 143 4.98 -1.63 -10.28
N ASN A 144 6.22 -1.82 -9.84
CA ASN A 144 7.00 -3.01 -10.15
C ASN A 144 7.24 -3.89 -8.90
N SER A 145 7.91 -5.04 -9.08
CA SER A 145 8.22 -5.98 -8.00
C SER A 145 8.99 -5.33 -6.83
N TYR A 146 9.84 -4.34 -7.11
CA TYR A 146 10.57 -3.63 -6.06
C TYR A 146 9.64 -2.76 -5.20
N GLU A 147 8.71 -2.05 -5.82
CA GLU A 147 7.70 -1.23 -5.13
C GLU A 147 6.68 -2.11 -4.38
N ALA A 148 6.25 -3.23 -4.98
CA ALA A 148 5.37 -4.20 -4.32
C ALA A 148 5.99 -4.75 -3.02
N LYS A 149 7.30 -5.05 -3.02
CA LYS A 149 8.01 -5.45 -1.79
C LYS A 149 7.96 -4.35 -0.73
N LYS A 150 8.19 -3.08 -1.11
CA LYS A 150 8.11 -1.96 -0.17
C LYS A 150 6.73 -1.84 0.47
N ILE A 151 5.68 -1.91 -0.36
CA ILE A 151 4.28 -1.89 0.09
C ILE A 151 4.05 -2.95 1.17
N ILE A 152 4.44 -4.20 0.90
CA ILE A 152 4.27 -5.28 1.87
C ILE A 152 5.12 -5.06 3.13
N HIS A 153 6.35 -4.59 2.99
CA HIS A 153 7.22 -4.30 4.13
C HIS A 153 6.67 -3.20 5.05
N ILE A 154 6.05 -2.17 4.49
CA ILE A 154 5.36 -1.10 5.23
C ILE A 154 4.20 -1.70 6.03
N VAL A 155 3.31 -2.47 5.39
CA VAL A 155 2.16 -3.10 6.07
C VAL A 155 2.63 -4.04 7.19
N ILE A 156 3.62 -4.89 6.92
CA ILE A 156 4.21 -5.75 7.97
C ILE A 156 4.72 -4.92 9.15
N ASN A 157 5.41 -3.81 8.87
CA ASN A 157 5.96 -2.97 9.93
C ASN A 157 4.85 -2.28 10.74
N ARG A 158 3.85 -1.69 10.07
CA ARG A 158 2.70 -1.05 10.74
C ARG A 158 1.93 -2.01 11.63
N LEU A 159 1.80 -3.28 11.22
CA LEU A 159 1.21 -4.31 12.09
C LEU A 159 2.08 -4.61 13.32
N PHE A 160 3.42 -4.59 13.20
CA PHE A 160 4.31 -4.72 14.35
C PHE A 160 4.31 -3.47 15.24
N ASP A 161 4.23 -2.28 14.65
CA ASP A 161 4.08 -1.01 15.37
C ASP A 161 2.79 -1.02 16.19
N LEU A 162 1.67 -1.42 15.59
CA LEU A 162 0.40 -1.61 16.27
C LEU A 162 0.53 -2.56 17.48
N LYS A 163 1.23 -3.69 17.31
CA LYS A 163 1.47 -4.64 18.40
C LYS A 163 2.22 -4.02 19.58
N ASN A 164 3.22 -3.19 19.27
CA ASN A 164 4.16 -2.67 20.25
C ASN A 164 3.80 -1.27 20.76
N GLY A 165 2.82 -0.60 20.14
CA GLY A 165 2.47 0.79 20.43
C GLY A 165 3.52 1.78 19.91
N TYR A 166 4.14 1.49 18.77
CA TYR A 166 5.16 2.35 18.15
C TYR A 166 4.60 3.08 16.92
N THR A 167 5.37 4.04 16.43
CA THR A 167 5.13 4.70 15.15
C THR A 167 6.44 4.77 14.37
N SER A 168 6.44 4.33 13.11
CA SER A 168 7.61 4.42 12.25
C SER A 168 7.61 5.64 11.32
N ASP A 169 8.80 6.18 11.09
CA ASP A 169 9.09 7.16 10.07
C ASP A 169 9.63 6.49 8.80
N TYR A 170 8.92 6.72 7.69
CA TYR A 170 9.24 6.18 6.36
C TYR A 170 9.84 7.23 5.41
N THR A 171 10.12 8.45 5.90
CA THR A 171 10.56 9.59 5.08
C THR A 171 11.78 9.27 4.22
N ASP A 172 12.77 8.57 4.77
CA ASP A 172 13.99 8.18 4.05
C ASP A 172 13.84 6.85 3.29
N TYR A 173 12.75 6.13 3.52
CA TYR A 173 12.53 4.80 2.97
C TYR A 173 11.81 4.85 1.62
N THR A 174 10.75 5.66 1.52
CA THR A 174 9.91 5.71 0.31
C THR A 174 9.17 7.04 0.18
N HIS A 175 8.47 7.19 -0.95
CA HIS A 175 7.66 8.37 -1.27
C HIS A 175 6.19 8.17 -0.92
N GLU A 176 5.42 9.26 -0.90
CA GLU A 176 4.02 9.27 -0.49
C GLU A 176 3.10 8.37 -1.30
N ASP A 177 3.37 8.22 -2.60
CA ASP A 177 2.56 7.36 -3.45
C ASP A 177 2.65 5.89 -2.99
N ILE A 178 3.85 5.40 -2.69
CA ILE A 178 4.05 4.04 -2.19
C ILE A 178 3.43 3.85 -0.79
N LEU A 179 3.47 4.88 0.07
CA LEU A 179 2.80 4.82 1.38
C LEU A 179 1.28 4.76 1.23
N SER A 180 0.71 5.59 0.36
CA SER A 180 -0.72 5.64 0.08
C SER A 180 -1.22 4.33 -0.53
N LEU A 181 -0.42 3.70 -1.40
CA LEU A 181 -0.72 2.37 -1.93
C LEU A 181 -0.64 1.27 -0.85
N ALA A 182 0.23 1.43 0.14
CA ALA A 182 0.31 0.54 1.30
C ALA A 182 -0.89 0.70 2.25
N ASP A 183 -1.46 1.90 2.38
CA ASP A 183 -2.71 2.09 3.14
C ASP A 183 -3.82 1.20 2.60
N GLY A 184 -3.99 1.14 1.28
CA GLY A 184 -5.02 0.27 0.70
C GLY A 184 -4.76 -1.23 0.93
N LEU A 185 -3.51 -1.69 0.94
CA LEU A 185 -3.19 -3.08 1.32
C LEU A 185 -3.46 -3.32 2.82
N GLU A 186 -3.22 -2.31 3.66
CA GLU A 186 -3.53 -2.39 5.07
C GLU A 186 -5.05 -2.45 5.30
N GLN A 187 -5.83 -1.67 4.57
CA GLN A 187 -7.30 -1.66 4.63
C GLN A 187 -7.91 -3.03 4.35
N ILE A 188 -7.30 -3.87 3.50
CA ILE A 188 -7.85 -5.21 3.23
C ILE A 188 -7.60 -6.22 4.36
N CYS A 189 -6.62 -5.98 5.24
CA CYS A 189 -6.15 -6.97 6.20
C CYS A 189 -6.03 -6.48 7.65
N ASN A 190 -6.25 -5.20 7.93
CA ASN A 190 -6.16 -4.63 9.27
C ASN A 190 -7.52 -4.08 9.74
N PRO A 191 -8.20 -4.77 10.70
CA PRO A 191 -9.50 -4.34 11.19
C PRO A 191 -9.47 -2.99 11.91
N TYR A 192 -8.32 -2.53 12.41
CA TYR A 192 -8.25 -1.26 13.17
C TYR A 192 -8.24 -0.02 12.27
N VAL A 193 -7.98 -0.19 10.98
CA VAL A 193 -8.05 0.90 9.98
C VAL A 193 -9.26 0.78 9.06
N ASN A 194 -9.90 -0.41 9.00
CA ASN A 194 -11.09 -0.67 8.20
C ASN A 194 -12.32 -0.95 9.08
N PRO A 195 -13.28 -0.01 9.21
CA PRO A 195 -14.48 -0.20 10.03
C PRO A 195 -15.38 -1.37 9.62
N HIS A 196 -15.42 -1.72 8.33
CA HIS A 196 -16.18 -2.88 7.86
C HIS A 196 -15.55 -4.18 8.33
N LEU A 197 -14.22 -4.27 8.23
CA LEU A 197 -13.46 -5.42 8.69
C LEU A 197 -13.50 -5.53 10.22
N TYR A 198 -13.42 -4.40 10.94
CA TYR A 198 -13.63 -4.35 12.39
C TYR A 198 -14.96 -5.00 12.78
N LYS A 199 -16.06 -4.52 12.20
CA LYS A 199 -17.43 -4.98 12.51
C LYS A 199 -17.64 -6.46 12.14
N TYR A 200 -16.99 -6.92 11.08
CA TYR A 200 -17.06 -8.32 10.67
C TYR A 200 -16.29 -9.21 11.67
N LEU A 201 -15.02 -8.87 11.95
CA LEU A 201 -14.14 -9.69 12.74
C LEU A 201 -14.50 -9.69 14.24
N SER A 202 -15.09 -8.60 14.76
CA SER A 202 -15.57 -8.49 16.14
C SER A 202 -16.66 -9.51 16.51
N GLN A 203 -17.24 -10.20 15.53
CA GLN A 203 -18.22 -11.28 15.75
C GLN A 203 -17.55 -12.61 16.15
N TYR A 204 -16.25 -12.74 15.90
CA TYR A 204 -15.48 -13.97 16.08
C TYR A 204 -14.39 -13.86 17.14
N VAL A 205 -13.88 -12.64 17.37
CA VAL A 205 -12.79 -12.37 18.32
C VAL A 205 -13.00 -11.03 19.01
N ASP A 206 -12.58 -10.92 20.26
CA ASP A 206 -12.50 -9.66 20.98
C ASP A 206 -11.32 -8.82 20.46
N LEU A 207 -11.62 -7.76 19.72
CA LEU A 207 -10.62 -6.85 19.14
C LEU A 207 -10.04 -5.86 20.17
N GLU A 208 -10.59 -5.78 21.38
CA GLU A 208 -10.01 -4.95 22.46
C GLU A 208 -8.98 -5.73 23.28
N ASP A 209 -9.04 -7.06 23.27
CA ASP A 209 -8.09 -7.93 23.94
C ASP A 209 -6.77 -8.03 23.15
N LYS A 210 -5.76 -7.28 23.63
CA LYS A 210 -4.40 -7.30 23.06
C LYS A 210 -3.77 -8.69 22.98
N SER A 211 -4.21 -9.65 23.80
CA SER A 211 -3.70 -11.03 23.74
C SER A 211 -4.11 -11.75 22.44
N GLN A 212 -5.18 -11.30 21.78
CA GLN A 212 -5.68 -11.83 20.51
C GLN A 212 -4.88 -11.36 19.30
N PHE A 213 -3.91 -10.45 19.45
CA PHE A 213 -3.14 -9.93 18.32
C PHE A 213 -2.57 -11.04 17.42
N SER A 214 -1.95 -12.06 18.03
CA SER A 214 -1.37 -13.17 17.27
C SER A 214 -2.45 -14.03 16.60
N PHE A 215 -3.62 -14.19 17.22
CA PHE A 215 -4.73 -14.92 16.60
C PHE A 215 -5.22 -14.19 15.34
N ILE A 216 -5.37 -12.87 15.43
CA ILE A 216 -5.84 -12.02 14.32
C ILE A 216 -4.81 -12.00 13.18
N PHE A 217 -3.56 -11.66 13.47
CA PHE A 217 -2.61 -11.29 12.42
C PHE A 217 -1.64 -12.39 12.00
N LYS A 218 -1.60 -13.55 12.67
CA LYS A 218 -0.68 -14.64 12.30
C LYS A 218 -0.82 -15.01 10.83
N SER A 219 -2.06 -15.22 10.35
CA SER A 219 -2.31 -15.58 8.95
C SER A 219 -1.89 -14.47 7.99
N VAL A 220 -2.19 -13.21 8.33
CA VAL A 220 -1.78 -12.03 7.56
C VAL A 220 -0.25 -11.99 7.41
N PHE A 221 0.50 -12.09 8.51
CA PHE A 221 1.96 -12.09 8.48
C PHE A 221 2.56 -13.21 7.65
N ILE A 222 2.02 -14.43 7.78
CA ILE A 222 2.50 -15.60 7.04
C ILE A 222 2.26 -15.41 5.53
N SER A 223 1.08 -14.93 5.14
CA SER A 223 0.73 -14.72 3.73
C SER A 223 1.53 -13.58 3.11
N LEU A 224 1.67 -12.43 3.78
CA LEU A 224 2.49 -11.31 3.31
C LEU A 224 3.96 -11.73 3.13
N ALA A 225 4.53 -12.47 4.10
CA ALA A 225 5.89 -12.97 3.99
C ALA A 225 6.06 -14.02 2.87
N ASN A 226 5.03 -14.81 2.60
CA ASN A 226 5.05 -15.77 1.50
C ASN A 226 5.01 -15.07 0.14
N VAL A 227 4.13 -14.08 -0.03
CA VAL A 227 4.06 -13.25 -1.24
C VAL A 227 5.40 -12.55 -1.49
N LEU A 228 6.05 -12.01 -0.45
CA LEU A 228 7.41 -11.46 -0.57
C LEU A 228 8.43 -12.47 -1.09
N ASP A 229 8.45 -13.70 -0.54
CA ASP A 229 9.35 -14.77 -0.98
C ASP A 229 9.09 -15.09 -2.48
N THR A 230 7.82 -15.09 -2.92
CA THR A 230 7.42 -15.31 -4.31
C THR A 230 7.85 -14.15 -5.22
N ILE A 231 7.65 -12.90 -4.82
CA ILE A 231 8.11 -11.72 -5.57
C ILE A 231 9.61 -11.81 -5.80
N ILE A 232 10.40 -12.07 -4.76
CA ILE A 232 11.86 -12.16 -4.84
C ILE A 232 12.29 -13.27 -5.80
N TYR A 233 11.57 -14.39 -5.82
CA TYR A 233 11.85 -15.52 -6.70
C TYR A 233 11.63 -15.16 -8.18
N TYR A 234 10.49 -14.53 -8.50
CA TYR A 234 10.14 -14.19 -9.88
C TYR A 234 10.90 -12.97 -10.39
N GLU A 235 11.14 -11.97 -9.54
CA GLU A 235 11.98 -10.81 -9.89
C GLU A 235 13.36 -11.24 -10.38
N LYS A 236 13.99 -12.21 -9.68
CA LYS A 236 15.30 -12.77 -10.07
C LYS A 236 15.27 -13.56 -11.37
N ARG A 237 14.12 -14.15 -11.72
CA ARG A 237 13.98 -15.03 -12.89
C ARG A 237 13.55 -14.30 -14.15
N ALA A 238 12.65 -13.33 -14.01
CA ALA A 238 11.92 -12.73 -15.11
C ALA A 238 11.98 -11.19 -15.13
N GLY A 239 12.71 -10.55 -14.20
CA GLY A 239 12.93 -9.10 -14.20
C GLY A 239 11.96 -8.33 -13.31
N SER A 240 11.93 -7.01 -13.44
CA SER A 240 11.21 -6.09 -12.53
C SER A 240 9.71 -6.38 -12.42
N ASP A 241 9.11 -6.96 -13.45
CA ASP A 241 7.67 -7.19 -13.51
C ASP A 241 7.33 -8.70 -13.49
N GLY A 242 8.36 -9.55 -13.35
CA GLY A 242 8.22 -10.99 -13.49
C GLY A 242 7.27 -11.65 -12.49
N TYR A 243 7.05 -11.03 -11.32
CA TYR A 243 6.03 -11.49 -10.37
C TYR A 243 4.61 -11.26 -10.90
N PHE A 244 4.36 -10.09 -11.49
CA PHE A 244 3.07 -9.73 -12.06
C PHE A 244 2.76 -10.53 -13.33
N ASP A 245 3.76 -10.77 -14.18
CA ASP A 245 3.66 -11.70 -15.31
C ASP A 245 3.29 -13.11 -14.88
N PHE A 246 3.69 -13.51 -13.67
CA PHE A 246 3.36 -14.82 -13.11
C PHE A 246 1.92 -14.87 -12.58
N ILE A 247 1.54 -13.95 -11.68
CA ILE A 247 0.22 -14.02 -11.03
C ILE A 247 -0.94 -13.70 -12.00
N SER A 248 -0.70 -12.89 -13.04
CA SER A 248 -1.69 -12.59 -14.09
C SER A 248 -2.10 -13.82 -14.93
N GLN A 249 -1.38 -14.94 -14.84
CA GLN A 249 -1.78 -16.20 -15.46
C GLN A 249 -2.90 -16.91 -14.69
N PHE A 250 -3.16 -16.51 -13.45
CA PHE A 250 -4.09 -17.18 -12.53
C PHE A 250 -5.20 -16.27 -12.01
N ILE A 251 -5.00 -14.95 -12.05
CA ILE A 251 -5.92 -13.95 -11.53
C ILE A 251 -6.46 -13.11 -12.69
N ASP A 252 -7.78 -12.98 -12.80
CA ASP A 252 -8.44 -12.10 -13.75
C ASP A 252 -8.36 -10.65 -13.26
N ILE A 253 -7.52 -9.84 -13.92
CA ILE A 253 -7.32 -8.43 -13.56
C ILE A 253 -8.58 -7.58 -13.79
N GLU A 254 -9.37 -7.86 -14.83
CA GLU A 254 -10.57 -7.08 -15.12
C GLU A 254 -11.61 -7.28 -14.01
N GLU A 255 -11.77 -8.52 -13.53
CA GLU A 255 -12.61 -8.84 -12.39
C GLU A 255 -12.12 -8.15 -11.11
N CYS A 256 -10.81 -8.19 -10.84
CA CYS A 256 -10.23 -7.54 -9.66
C CYS A 256 -10.50 -6.02 -9.62
N ILE A 257 -10.34 -5.33 -10.76
CA ILE A 257 -10.58 -3.88 -10.84
C ILE A 257 -12.07 -3.58 -10.69
N LYS A 258 -12.94 -4.39 -11.31
CA LYS A 258 -14.38 -4.15 -11.33
C LYS A 258 -15.05 -4.41 -9.98
N ASP A 259 -14.69 -5.53 -9.35
CA ASP A 259 -15.33 -5.97 -8.10
C ASP A 259 -14.68 -5.32 -6.86
N GLY A 260 -13.48 -4.76 -7.05
CA GLY A 260 -12.72 -4.10 -6.00
C GLY A 260 -11.95 -5.08 -5.11
N PRO A 261 -11.30 -4.56 -4.06
CA PRO A 261 -10.41 -5.36 -3.23
C PRO A 261 -11.15 -6.44 -2.43
N VAL A 262 -10.60 -7.65 -2.44
CA VAL A 262 -11.10 -8.76 -1.61
C VAL A 262 -10.50 -8.66 -0.21
N PHE A 263 -11.36 -8.64 0.81
CA PHE A 263 -10.91 -8.61 2.20
C PHE A 263 -10.25 -9.92 2.62
N PHE A 264 -9.16 -9.79 3.38
CA PHE A 264 -8.36 -10.91 3.86
C PHE A 264 -9.17 -11.82 4.79
N PHE A 265 -9.96 -11.25 5.71
CA PHE A 265 -10.79 -12.04 6.62
C PHE A 265 -12.16 -12.31 6.02
N ASN A 266 -12.48 -13.59 5.81
CA ASN A 266 -13.78 -14.08 5.37
C ASN A 266 -14.10 -15.43 6.02
N ASP A 267 -15.29 -15.97 5.69
CA ASP A 267 -15.79 -17.22 6.28
C ASP A 267 -14.85 -18.41 6.03
N GLU A 268 -14.01 -18.37 5.00
CA GLU A 268 -13.07 -19.46 4.68
C GLU A 268 -11.74 -19.30 5.40
N THR A 269 -11.22 -18.07 5.50
CA THR A 269 -9.95 -17.80 6.21
C THR A 269 -10.08 -17.94 7.73
N LEU A 270 -11.28 -17.73 8.28
CA LEU A 270 -11.56 -17.86 9.71
C LEU A 270 -11.81 -19.31 10.19
N LYS A 271 -11.93 -20.29 9.28
CA LYS A 271 -12.15 -21.71 9.63
C LYS A 271 -10.90 -22.45 10.14
N LYS A 272 -9.74 -21.79 10.21
CA LYS A 272 -8.43 -22.39 10.49
C LYS A 272 -7.93 -22.10 11.90
#